data_AF-A0A1F7M8S1-F1
#
_entry.id   AF-A0A1F7M8S1-F1
#
_cell.length_a   1.000
_cell.length_b   1.000
_cell.length_c   1.000
_cell.angle_alpha   90.00
_cell.angle_beta   90.00
_cell.angle_gamma   90.00
#
_symmetry.space_group_name_H-M   'P 1'
#
loop_
_entity.id
_entity.type
_entity.pdbx_description
1 polymer ?
#
loop_
_entity_poly.entity_id
_entity_poly.type
_entity_poly.pdbx_seq_one_letter_code
_entity_poly.pdbx_strand_id
1 'polypeptide(L)'
;MPTVKVWGRGQLTIPASIRKELHLQEETTLTIVKVGDVLVLTPRVLVGDTVAKKAARAMKKAGLQLQDLFADLDRQRDRYHRERDGG
;
A
#
# COMPACT_ATOMS: atom_id res chain seq x y z
N MET A 1 22.07 -19.35 -6.35
CA MET A 1 21.14 -18.74 -7.30
C MET A 1 20.15 -19.81 -7.75
N PRO A 2 18.88 -19.78 -7.30
CA PRO A 2 17.91 -20.78 -7.71
C PRO A 2 17.45 -20.54 -9.15
N THR A 3 17.40 -21.60 -9.95
CA THR A 3 16.80 -21.59 -11.30
C THR A 3 15.37 -22.11 -11.21
N VAL A 4 14.44 -21.43 -11.86
CA VAL A 4 13.03 -21.82 -11.89
C VAL A 4 12.59 -22.08 -13.32
N LYS A 5 11.69 -23.04 -13.51
CA LYS A 5 11.03 -23.26 -14.80
C LYS A 5 9.87 -22.29 -14.94
N VAL A 6 9.61 -21.83 -16.16
CA VAL A 6 8.39 -21.12 -16.52
C VAL A 6 7.43 -22.11 -17.18
N TRP A 7 6.14 -22.05 -16.85
CA TRP A 7 5.11 -22.90 -17.45
C TRP A 7 3.80 -22.14 -17.69
N GLY A 8 2.90 -22.77 -18.45
CA GLY A 8 1.62 -22.17 -18.82
C GLY A 8 1.80 -20.81 -19.47
N ARG A 9 1.02 -19.83 -19.01
CA ARG A 9 1.04 -18.44 -19.52
C ARG A 9 2.05 -17.55 -18.77
N GLY A 10 3.26 -18.05 -18.54
CA GLY A 10 4.31 -17.30 -17.84
C GLY A 10 4.29 -17.45 -16.32
N GLN A 11 3.69 -18.53 -15.79
CA GLN A 11 3.72 -18.83 -14.36
C GLN A 11 5.08 -19.39 -13.94
N LEU A 12 5.50 -19.06 -12.73
CA LEU A 12 6.69 -19.60 -12.07
C LEU A 12 6.45 -19.67 -10.56
N THR A 13 7.17 -20.56 -9.87
CA THR A 13 7.14 -20.66 -8.42
C THR A 13 8.34 -19.93 -7.85
N ILE A 14 8.09 -18.98 -6.95
CA ILE A 14 9.15 -18.30 -6.20
C ILE A 14 9.69 -19.28 -5.13
N PRO A 15 10.99 -19.60 -5.11
CA PRO A 15 11.59 -20.50 -4.12
C PRO A 15 11.37 -20.04 -2.67
N ALA A 16 11.28 -21.00 -1.75
CA ALA A 16 10.97 -20.72 -0.34
C ALA A 16 11.96 -19.77 0.35
N SER A 17 13.25 -19.84 0.00
CA SER A 17 14.28 -18.93 0.51
C SER A 17 13.99 -17.47 0.16
N ILE A 18 13.67 -17.21 -1.11
CA ILE A 18 13.35 -15.86 -1.62
C ILE A 18 12.04 -15.36 -1.01
N ARG A 19 11.01 -16.22 -0.88
CA ARG A 19 9.76 -15.83 -0.21
C ARG A 19 9.98 -15.37 1.22
N LYS A 20 10.83 -16.06 1.99
CA LYS A 20 11.16 -15.68 3.37
C LYS A 20 11.93 -14.35 3.42
N GLU A 21 12.95 -14.20 2.59
CA GLU A 21 13.78 -13.00 2.53
C GLU A 21 12.96 -11.75 2.17
N LEU A 22 12.07 -11.87 1.19
CA LEU A 22 11.20 -10.78 0.74
C LEU A 22 9.87 -10.69 1.50
N HIS A 23 9.67 -11.52 2.54
CA HIS A 23 8.46 -11.57 3.35
C HIS A 23 7.17 -11.72 2.52
N LEU A 24 7.23 -12.51 1.44
CA LEU A 24 6.09 -12.76 0.56
C LEU A 24 5.13 -13.73 1.23
N GLN A 25 3.86 -13.33 1.33
CA GLN A 25 2.75 -14.15 1.79
C GLN A 25 1.89 -14.61 0.61
N GLU A 26 0.99 -15.56 0.88
CA GLU A 26 -0.08 -15.91 -0.05
C GLU A 26 -0.86 -14.64 -0.45
N GLU A 27 -1.28 -14.54 -1.72
CA GLU A 27 -1.91 -13.34 -2.30
C GLU A 27 -1.04 -12.06 -2.39
N THR A 28 0.28 -12.14 -2.12
CA THR A 28 1.17 -10.98 -2.32
C THR A 28 1.23 -10.57 -3.78
N THR A 29 0.81 -9.34 -4.08
CA THR A 29 0.91 -8.77 -5.42
C THR A 29 2.33 -8.27 -5.69
N LEU A 30 2.90 -8.67 -6.83
CA LEU A 30 4.19 -8.17 -7.31
C LEU A 30 3.97 -7.24 -8.50
N THR A 31 4.73 -6.14 -8.55
CA THR A 31 4.88 -5.32 -9.75
C THR A 31 6.01 -5.92 -10.59
N ILE A 32 5.79 -6.07 -11.88
CA ILE A 32 6.78 -6.58 -12.84
C ILE A 32 7.23 -5.43 -13.75
N VAL A 33 8.53 -5.20 -13.84
CA VAL A 33 9.15 -4.19 -14.71
C VAL A 33 10.21 -4.86 -15.58
N LYS A 34 10.19 -4.61 -16.90
CA LYS A 34 11.25 -5.05 -17.81
C LYS A 34 12.34 -3.98 -17.88
N VAL A 35 13.58 -4.35 -17.58
CA VAL A 35 14.76 -3.49 -17.70
C VAL A 35 15.76 -4.18 -18.62
N GLY A 36 15.86 -3.70 -19.87
CA GLY A 36 16.61 -4.41 -20.91
C GLY A 36 16.04 -5.82 -21.12
N ASP A 37 16.86 -6.83 -20.88
CA ASP A 37 16.50 -8.25 -20.97
C ASP A 37 16.20 -8.91 -19.61
N VAL A 38 16.06 -8.11 -18.55
CA VAL A 38 15.79 -8.56 -17.18
C VAL A 38 14.37 -8.20 -16.76
N LEU A 39 13.72 -9.11 -16.02
CA LEU A 39 12.48 -8.82 -15.29
C LEU A 39 12.81 -8.53 -13.83
N VAL A 40 12.39 -7.35 -13.36
CA VAL A 40 12.46 -6.93 -11.96
C VAL A 40 11.08 -7.09 -11.35
N LEU A 41 11.00 -7.86 -10.25
CA LEU A 41 9.78 -8.05 -9.49
C LEU A 41 9.92 -7.37 -8.13
N THR A 42 8.97 -6.50 -7.80
CA THR A 42 8.97 -5.80 -6.50
C THR A 42 7.63 -6.00 -5.81
N PRO A 43 7.60 -6.32 -4.50
CA PRO A 43 6.36 -6.34 -3.74
C PRO A 43 5.61 -5.02 -3.90
N ARG A 44 4.33 -5.10 -4.31
CA ARG A 44 3.48 -3.92 -4.35
C ARG A 44 3.11 -3.58 -2.91
N VAL A 45 3.76 -2.57 -2.35
CA VAL A 45 3.27 -1.99 -1.09
C VAL A 45 1.93 -1.34 -1.41
N LEU A 46 0.85 -1.84 -0.80
CA LEU A 46 -0.46 -1.19 -0.91
C LEU A 46 -0.28 0.26 -0.46
N VAL A 47 -0.58 1.21 -1.35
CA VAL A 47 -0.46 2.65 -1.06
C VAL A 47 -1.28 2.97 0.20
N GLY A 48 -2.41 2.28 0.41
CA GLY A 48 -3.20 2.32 1.63
C GLY A 48 -2.41 2.04 2.91
N ASP A 49 -1.58 0.99 2.95
CA ASP A 49 -0.78 0.66 4.15
C ASP A 49 0.30 1.70 4.42
N THR A 50 0.92 2.23 3.36
CA THR A 50 1.94 3.27 3.51
C THR A 50 1.31 4.58 3.97
N VAL A 51 0.16 4.94 3.41
CA VAL A 51 -0.61 6.13 3.79
C VAL A 51 -1.13 5.99 5.22
N ALA A 52 -1.68 4.84 5.59
CA ALA A 52 -2.14 4.57 6.95
C ALA A 52 -1.00 4.61 7.96
N LYS A 53 0.17 4.02 7.66
CA LYS A 53 1.36 4.11 8.53
C LYS A 53 1.87 5.54 8.66
N LYS A 54 1.85 6.33 7.58
CA LYS A 54 2.24 7.75 7.61
C LYS A 54 1.23 8.58 8.41
N ALA A 55 -0.06 8.35 8.23
CA ALA A 55 -1.14 9.00 8.98
C ALA A 55 -1.05 8.68 10.48
N ALA A 56 -0.90 7.41 10.84
CA ALA A 56 -0.73 6.99 12.24
C ALA A 56 0.50 7.62 12.90
N ARG A 57 1.63 7.73 12.17
CA ARG A 57 2.84 8.42 12.66
C ARG A 57 2.60 9.92 12.84
N ALA A 58 1.91 10.57 11.91
CA ALA A 58 1.58 12.00 12.00
C ALA A 58 0.64 12.28 13.18
N MET A 59 -0.40 11.46 13.38
CA MET A 59 -1.32 11.53 14.52
C MET A 59 -0.58 11.41 15.84
N LYS A 60 0.29 10.38 15.97
CA LYS A 60 1.09 10.17 17.18
C LYS A 60 2.00 11.35 17.48
N LYS A 61 2.64 11.94 16.45
CA LYS A 61 3.51 13.11 16.61
C LYS A 61 2.73 14.36 17.04
N ALA A 62 1.50 14.51 16.57
CA ALA A 62 0.62 15.61 16.92
C ALA A 62 -0.17 15.40 18.22
N GLY A 63 -0.03 14.23 18.88
CA GLY A 63 -0.80 13.89 20.07
C GLY A 63 -2.31 13.70 19.80
N LEU A 64 -2.70 13.51 18.54
CA LEU A 64 -4.09 13.43 18.12
C LEU A 64 -4.63 12.01 18.29
N GLN A 65 -5.84 11.92 18.81
CA GLN A 65 -6.64 10.71 18.84
C GLN A 65 -7.52 10.62 17.59
N LEU A 66 -8.00 9.42 17.27
CA LEU A 66 -8.84 9.20 16.11
C LEU A 66 -10.16 9.99 16.18
N GLN A 67 -10.72 10.16 17.38
CA GLN A 67 -11.90 10.96 17.65
C GLN A 67 -11.71 12.45 17.29
N ASP A 68 -10.50 13.00 17.41
CA ASP A 68 -10.21 14.39 17.05
C ASP A 68 -10.29 14.61 15.53
N LEU A 69 -9.88 13.60 14.75
CA LEU A 69 -10.02 13.61 13.29
C LEU A 69 -11.47 13.52 12.84
N PHE A 70 -12.28 12.67 13.48
CA PHE A 70 -13.71 12.56 13.15
C PHE A 70 -14.45 13.85 13.50
N ALA A 71 -14.19 14.44 14.67
CA ALA A 71 -14.79 15.71 15.08
C ALA A 71 -14.38 16.87 14.16
N ASP A 72 -13.16 16.88 13.62
CA ASP A 72 -12.77 17.86 12.60
C ASP A 72 -13.46 17.61 11.25
N LEU A 73 -13.58 16.35 10.83
CA LEU A 73 -14.25 15.98 9.58
C LEU A 73 -15.72 16.40 9.57
N ASP A 74 -16.43 16.23 10.69
CA ASP A 74 -17.83 16.64 10.83
C ASP A 74 -17.95 18.18 10.81
N ARG A 75 -17.06 18.90 11.50
CA ARG A 75 -16.99 20.37 11.42
C ARG A 75 -16.74 20.87 10.00
N GLN A 76 -15.86 20.20 9.26
CA GLN A 76 -15.56 20.56 7.87
C GLN A 76 -16.77 20.29 6.96
N ARG A 77 -17.47 19.17 7.13
CA ARG A 77 -18.72 18.89 6.40
C ARG A 77 -19.77 19.97 6.66
N ASP A 78 -20.00 20.34 7.91
CA ASP A 78 -20.96 21.39 8.27
C ASP A 78 -20.57 22.77 7.71
N ARG A 79 -19.27 23.03 7.55
CA ARG A 79 -18.77 24.25 6.92
C ARG A 79 -19.01 24.23 5.41
N TYR A 80 -18.65 23.14 4.72
CA TYR A 80 -18.88 23.00 3.28
C TYR A 80 -20.35 23.01 2.91
N HIS A 81 -21.23 22.45 3.76
CA HIS A 81 -22.68 22.52 3.56
C HIS A 81 -23.19 23.96 3.65
N ARG A 82 -22.76 24.73 4.66
CA ARG A 82 -23.10 26.17 4.78
C ARG A 82 -22.57 27.03 3.64
N GLU A 83 -21.39 26.71 3.11
CA GLU A 83 -20.82 27.40 1.95
C GLU A 83 -21.55 27.07 0.64
N ARG A 84 -22.19 25.89 0.56
CA ARG A 84 -22.97 25.46 -0.62
C ARG A 84 -24.39 26.03 -0.66
N ASP A 85 -24.98 26.28 0.51
CA ASP A 85 -26.35 26.81 0.65
C ASP A 85 -26.41 28.35 0.70
N GLY A 86 -25.27 29.03 0.55
CA GLY A 86 -25.14 30.49 0.54
C GLY A 86 -24.81 31.11 -0.83
N GLY A 87 -25.01 30.36 -1.93
CA GLY A 87 -24.76 30.80 -3.32
C GLY A 87 -26.05 31.03 -4.09
#